data_AF-A0A1M6GXU9-F1
#
_entry.id   AF-A0A1M6GXU9-F1
#
_cell.length_a   1.000
_cell.length_b   1.000
_cell.length_c   1.000
_cell.angle_alpha   90.00
_cell.angle_beta   90.00
_cell.angle_gamma   90.00
#
_symmetry.space_group_name_H-M   'P 1'
#
loop_
_entity.id
_entity.type
_entity.pdbx_description
1 polymer ?
#
loop_
_entity_poly.entity_id
_entity_poly.type
_entity_poly.pdbx_seq_one_letter_code
_entity_poly.pdbx_strand_id
1 'polypeptide(L)'
;MEKKEENNTEINQSFKLSAIVGIWESLNLHPTVMIYPSKKKYFLSMLHVSDNGQAKPAVYEIQKEDNRYFIVEAFKRLYIGYDAVKDSISIFYYGEYLRN
;
A
#
# COMPACT_ATOMS: atom_id res chain seq x y z
N MET A 1 26.39 -11.79 21.83
CA MET A 1 25.79 -10.69 21.05
C MET A 1 24.65 -11.28 20.27
N GLU A 2 23.44 -11.18 20.82
CA GLU A 2 22.21 -11.58 20.16
C GLU A 2 22.00 -10.64 18.97
N LYS A 3 22.02 -11.19 17.75
CA LYS A 3 21.52 -10.47 16.59
C LYS A 3 20.01 -10.34 16.82
N LYS A 4 19.56 -9.09 17.00
CA LYS A 4 18.16 -8.69 16.89
C LYS A 4 17.62 -9.30 15.60
N GLU A 5 16.73 -10.27 15.72
CA GLU A 5 15.83 -10.66 14.65
C GLU A 5 15.02 -9.41 14.32
N GLU A 6 15.36 -8.76 13.21
CA GLU A 6 14.40 -7.92 12.51
C GLU A 6 13.24 -8.83 12.17
N ASN A 7 12.17 -8.71 12.97
CA ASN A 7 10.88 -9.33 12.73
C ASN A 7 10.34 -8.80 11.38
N ASN A 8 10.88 -9.33 10.30
CA ASN A 8 10.23 -9.43 9.00
C ASN A 8 9.11 -10.44 9.16
N THR A 9 8.11 -10.04 9.97
CA THR A 9 6.91 -10.79 10.23
C THR A 9 6.31 -11.10 8.87
N GLU A 10 6.29 -12.38 8.57
CA GLU A 10 5.88 -12.97 7.32
C GLU A 10 4.62 -12.27 6.78
N ILE A 11 4.73 -11.72 5.58
CA ILE A 11 3.64 -11.08 4.83
C ILE A 11 2.70 -12.18 4.33
N ASN A 12 2.07 -12.88 5.28
CA ASN A 12 1.09 -13.94 5.09
C ASN A 12 -0.26 -13.48 5.67
N GLN A 13 -0.54 -12.17 5.61
CA GLN A 13 -1.82 -11.63 6.02
C GLN A 13 -2.81 -11.73 4.86
N SER A 14 -3.65 -12.76 4.90
CA SER A 14 -4.85 -12.82 4.08
C SER A 14 -5.88 -11.86 4.68
N PHE A 15 -6.25 -10.81 3.94
CA PHE A 15 -7.30 -9.86 4.33
C PHE A 15 -8.27 -9.64 3.16
N LYS A 16 -9.43 -9.04 3.44
CA LYS A 16 -10.39 -8.64 2.40
C LYS A 16 -10.06 -7.24 1.90
N LEU A 17 -9.98 -7.01 0.58
CA LEU A 17 -9.75 -5.67 0.03
C LEU A 17 -10.76 -4.62 0.49
N SER A 18 -11.99 -5.03 0.80
CA SER A 18 -13.01 -4.14 1.37
C SER A 18 -12.59 -3.53 2.72
N ALA A 19 -11.73 -4.20 3.49
CA ALA A 19 -11.24 -3.70 4.77
C ALA A 19 -10.29 -2.50 4.60
N ILE A 20 -9.62 -2.40 3.45
CA ILE A 20 -8.63 -1.34 3.20
C ILE A 20 -9.14 -0.21 2.29
N VAL A 21 -10.44 -0.20 1.95
CA VAL A 21 -11.05 0.92 1.23
C VAL A 21 -11.01 2.16 2.11
N GLY A 22 -10.53 3.28 1.58
CA GLY A 22 -10.38 4.52 2.33
C GLY A 22 -9.26 5.41 1.83
N ILE A 23 -9.05 6.51 2.55
CA ILE A 23 -7.93 7.42 2.38
C ILE A 23 -6.89 7.10 3.46
N TRP A 24 -5.63 7.03 3.04
CA TRP A 24 -4.53 6.59 3.87
C TRP A 24 -3.38 7.60 3.78
N GLU A 25 -2.95 8.12 4.93
CA GLU A 25 -1.92 9.14 5.06
C GLU A 25 -0.58 8.49 5.44
N SER A 26 0.48 8.85 4.72
CA SER A 26 1.81 8.27 4.96
C SER A 26 2.43 8.81 6.24
N LEU A 27 3.08 7.92 7.00
CA LEU A 27 3.92 8.32 8.13
C LEU A 27 5.31 8.84 7.70
N ASN A 28 5.74 8.58 6.46
CA ASN A 28 7.10 8.82 5.97
C ASN A 28 7.17 9.84 4.82
N LEU A 29 6.25 10.81 4.78
CA LEU A 29 6.20 11.88 3.77
C LEU A 29 5.96 11.39 2.32
N HIS A 30 5.50 10.15 2.13
CA HIS A 30 4.98 9.74 0.83
C HIS A 30 3.59 10.33 0.58
N PRO A 31 3.18 10.48 -0.70
CA PRO A 31 1.86 10.98 -1.03
C PRO A 31 0.75 10.14 -0.40
N THR A 32 -0.31 10.79 0.08
CA THR A 32 -1.56 10.15 0.50
C THR A 32 -2.08 9.23 -0.60
N VAL A 33 -2.57 8.06 -0.20
CA VAL A 33 -3.16 7.08 -1.13
C VAL A 33 -4.65 6.92 -0.87
N MET A 34 -5.41 6.71 -1.93
CA MET A 34 -6.84 6.39 -1.86
C MET A 34 -7.07 5.02 -2.46
N ILE A 35 -7.71 4.13 -1.69
CA ILE A 35 -8.08 2.78 -2.14
C ILE A 35 -9.59 2.71 -2.27
N TYR A 36 -10.07 2.31 -3.44
CA TYR A 36 -11.50 2.28 -3.73
C TYR A 36 -11.90 1.15 -4.67
N PRO A 37 -13.12 0.60 -4.54
CA PRO A 37 -13.66 -0.32 -5.51
C PRO A 37 -14.15 0.45 -6.75
N SER A 38 -13.98 -0.15 -7.93
CA SER A 38 -14.66 0.29 -9.14
C SER A 38 -15.03 -0.93 -10.00
N LYS A 39 -16.32 -1.03 -10.33
CA LYS A 39 -16.92 -2.22 -10.96
C LYS A 39 -16.70 -3.48 -10.11
N LYS A 40 -15.77 -4.34 -10.52
CA LYS A 40 -15.41 -5.62 -9.86
C LYS A 40 -13.93 -5.67 -9.45
N LYS A 41 -13.24 -4.53 -9.47
CA LYS A 41 -11.81 -4.40 -9.18
C LYS A 41 -11.59 -3.35 -8.10
N TYR A 42 -10.40 -3.35 -7.52
CA TYR A 42 -9.97 -2.32 -6.57
C TYR A 42 -8.81 -1.55 -7.17
N PHE A 43 -8.76 -0.26 -6.88
CA PHE A 43 -7.76 0.66 -7.39
C PHE A 43 -7.11 1.40 -6.23
N LEU A 44 -5.83 1.72 -6.41
CA LEU A 44 -5.07 2.62 -5.57
C LEU A 44 -4.72 3.85 -6.40
N SER A 45 -5.13 5.03 -5.92
CA SER A 45 -4.75 6.32 -6.50
C SER A 45 -3.79 7.05 -5.58
N MET A 46 -2.78 7.68 -6.17
CA MET A 46 -1.84 8.54 -5.44
C MET A 46 -1.30 9.65 -6.34
N LEU A 47 -0.81 10.73 -5.74
CA LEU A 47 -0.14 11.80 -6.47
C LEU A 47 1.34 11.48 -6.60
N HIS A 48 1.80 11.12 -7.79
CA HIS A 48 3.22 10.99 -8.09
C HIS A 48 3.84 12.38 -8.29
N VAL A 49 4.82 12.75 -7.47
CA VAL A 49 5.55 14.03 -7.61
C VAL A 49 6.84 13.76 -8.36
N SER A 50 7.03 14.37 -9.54
CA SER A 50 8.29 14.28 -10.27
C SER A 50 9.37 15.20 -9.69
N ASP A 51 10.63 14.98 -10.07
CA ASP A 51 11.80 15.75 -9.61
C ASP A 51 11.68 17.27 -9.80
N ASN A 52 10.87 17.71 -10.76
CA ASN A 52 10.57 19.12 -11.01
C ASN A 52 9.43 19.69 -10.11
N GLY A 53 8.97 18.94 -9.11
CA GLY A 53 7.92 19.34 -8.18
C GLY A 53 6.48 19.26 -8.73
N GLN A 54 6.28 18.74 -9.94
CA GLN A 54 4.94 18.56 -10.49
C GLN A 54 4.27 17.30 -9.95
N ALA A 55 3.09 17.45 -9.36
CA ALA A 55 2.24 16.34 -8.96
C ALA A 55 1.39 15.86 -10.14
N LYS A 56 1.38 14.56 -10.39
CA LYS A 56 0.53 13.90 -11.38
C LYS A 56 -0.25 12.77 -10.72
N PRO A 57 -1.56 12.64 -10.98
CA PRO A 57 -2.31 11.50 -10.48
C PRO A 57 -1.81 10.21 -11.16
N ALA A 58 -1.62 9.17 -10.36
CA ALA A 58 -1.36 7.82 -10.81
C ALA A 58 -2.44 6.90 -10.23
N VAL A 59 -2.92 5.97 -11.06
CA VAL A 59 -3.96 5.00 -10.68
C VAL A 59 -3.46 3.61 -11.02
N TYR A 60 -3.47 2.73 -10.01
CA TYR A 60 -3.01 1.36 -10.12
C TYR A 60 -4.14 0.40 -9.82
N GLU A 61 -4.27 -0.65 -10.62
CA GLU A 61 -5.14 -1.77 -10.28
C GLU A 61 -4.47 -2.62 -9.21
N ILE A 62 -5.19 -2.91 -8.11
CA ILE A 62 -4.70 -3.82 -7.07
C ILE A 62 -4.91 -5.24 -7.57
N GLN A 63 -3.80 -5.94 -7.76
CA GLN A 63 -3.74 -7.33 -8.18
C GLN A 63 -3.58 -8.25 -6.97
N LYS A 64 -3.88 -9.53 -7.17
CA LYS A 64 -3.72 -10.58 -6.15
C LYS A 64 -2.96 -11.75 -6.76
N GLU A 65 -1.94 -12.22 -6.06
CA GLU A 65 -1.25 -13.47 -6.33
C GLU A 65 -1.10 -14.21 -4.99
N ASP A 66 -1.52 -15.46 -4.96
CA ASP A 66 -1.70 -16.24 -3.74
C ASP A 66 -2.55 -15.48 -2.70
N ASN A 67 -1.99 -15.20 -1.52
CA ASN A 67 -2.64 -14.43 -0.45
C ASN A 67 -2.13 -12.98 -0.32
N ARG A 68 -1.42 -12.47 -1.33
CA ARG A 68 -0.82 -11.13 -1.28
C ARG A 68 -1.42 -10.21 -2.31
N TYR A 69 -1.67 -8.98 -1.88
CA TYR A 69 -2.11 -7.90 -2.75
C TYR A 69 -0.92 -7.04 -3.16
N PHE A 70 -0.91 -6.55 -4.39
CA PHE A 70 0.15 -5.67 -4.88
C PHE A 70 -0.36 -4.76 -6.00
N ILE A 71 0.37 -3.67 -6.22
CA ILE A 71 0.30 -2.87 -7.44
C ILE A 71 1.57 -3.09 -8.27
N VAL A 72 1.50 -2.79 -9.56
CA VAL A 72 2.67 -2.78 -10.45
C VAL A 72 2.99 -1.35 -10.85
N GLU A 73 4.15 -0.87 -10.45
CA GLU A 73 4.67 0.46 -10.79
C GLU A 73 6.09 0.32 -11.31
N ALA A 74 6.37 0.90 -12.48
CA ALA A 74 7.69 0.84 -13.14
C ALA A 74 8.31 -0.58 -13.16
N PHE A 75 7.50 -1.60 -13.49
CA PHE A 75 7.88 -3.03 -13.53
C PHE A 75 8.26 -3.65 -12.18
N LYS A 76 8.02 -2.97 -11.06
CA LYS A 76 8.18 -3.51 -9.71
C LYS A 76 6.80 -3.83 -9.13
N ARG A 77 6.73 -4.91 -8.34
CA ARG A 77 5.56 -5.25 -7.53
C ARG A 77 5.70 -4.58 -6.17
N LEU A 78 4.76 -3.70 -5.83
CA LEU A 78 4.68 -3.09 -4.50
C LEU A 78 3.58 -3.81 -3.74
N TYR A 79 3.98 -4.66 -2.79
CA TYR A 79 3.05 -5.42 -1.96
C TYR A 79 2.34 -4.53 -0.95
N ILE A 80 1.06 -4.84 -0.69
CA ILE A 80 0.20 -4.15 0.26
C ILE A 80 -0.06 -5.09 1.45
N GLY A 81 0.34 -4.66 2.65
CA GLY A 81 -0.01 -5.29 3.92
C GLY A 81 -1.13 -4.54 4.64
N TYR A 82 -1.80 -5.22 5.58
CA TYR A 82 -2.84 -4.61 6.40
C TYR A 82 -2.77 -5.12 7.85
N ASP A 83 -2.46 -4.22 8.78
CA ASP A 83 -2.51 -4.48 10.21
C ASP A 83 -3.88 -4.04 10.75
N ALA A 84 -4.76 -5.02 10.98
CA ALA A 84 -6.11 -4.76 11.50
C ALA A 84 -6.13 -4.24 12.95
N VAL A 85 -5.08 -4.46 13.74
CA VAL A 85 -5.00 -3.99 15.13
C VAL A 85 -4.65 -2.50 15.16
N LYS A 86 -3.74 -2.08 14.28
CA LYS A 86 -3.34 -0.66 14.15
C LYS A 86 -4.23 0.14 13.21
N ASP A 87 -5.05 -0.55 12.41
CA ASP A 87 -5.71 0.00 11.23
C ASP A 87 -4.72 0.80 10.38
N SER A 88 -3.64 0.12 9.99
CA SER A 88 -2.59 0.65 9.11
C SER A 88 -2.44 -0.22 7.88
N ILE A 89 -2.09 0.38 6.75
CA ILE A 89 -1.61 -0.35 5.57
C ILE A 89 -0.11 -0.09 5.40
N SER A 90 0.58 -1.09 4.88
CA SER A 90 1.96 -0.96 4.45
C SER A 90 2.05 -1.13 2.95
N ILE A 91 2.80 -0.27 2.27
CA ILE A 91 3.07 -0.39 0.84
C ILE A 91 4.58 -0.53 0.68
N PHE A 92 5.03 -1.64 0.08
CA PHE A 92 6.45 -1.90 -0.14
C PHE A 92 7.12 -0.73 -0.87
N TYR A 93 8.29 -0.29 -0.41
CA TYR A 93 9.01 0.96 -0.76
C TYR A 93 8.41 2.29 -0.27
N TYR A 94 7.13 2.37 0.10
CA TYR A 94 6.49 3.60 0.61
C TYR A 94 6.21 3.58 2.12
N GLY A 95 6.34 2.43 2.76
CA GLY A 95 6.22 2.28 4.21
C GLY A 95 4.76 2.27 4.70
N GLU A 96 4.58 2.71 5.94
CA GLU A 96 3.32 2.64 6.68
C GLU A 96 2.41 3.86 6.42
N TYR A 97 1.12 3.59 6.39
CA TYR A 97 0.06 4.58 6.26
C TYR A 97 -1.04 4.35 7.29
N LEU A 98 -1.58 5.44 7.83
CA LEU A 98 -2.73 5.43 8.74
C LEU A 98 -4.00 5.86 8.02
N ARG A 99 -5.14 5.33 8.44
CA ARG A 99 -6.43 5.76 7.91
C ARG A 99 -6.73 7.19 8.38
N ASN A 100 -7.23 8.02 7.46
CA ASN A 100 -7.84 9.33 7.76
C ASN A 100 -9.31 9.16 8.13
#